data_AF-A0A1M5P889-F1
#
_entry.id   AF-A0A1M5P889-F1
#
_cell.length_a   1.000
_cell.length_b   1.000
_cell.length_c   1.000
_cell.angle_alpha   90.00
_cell.angle_beta   90.00
_cell.angle_gamma   90.00
#
_symmetry.space_group_name_H-M   'P 1'
#
loop_
_entity.id
_entity.type
_entity.pdbx_description
1 polymer ?
#
loop_
_entity_poly.entity_id
_entity_poly.type
_entity_poly.pdbx_seq_one_letter_code
_entity_poly.pdbx_strand_id
1 'polypeptide(L)' 'MAKAKKSTKKKDDPCWKGYNQLGTKTKGGKKVPNCVPKGKAKAKKSK' A
#
# COMPACT_ATOMS: atom_id res chain seq x y z
N MET A 1 -5.48 -23.21 23.17
CA MET A 1 -5.69 -21.92 23.84
C MET A 1 -6.20 -20.87 22.86
N ALA A 2 -7.13 -20.03 23.31
CA ALA A 2 -7.49 -18.68 22.85
C ALA A 2 -7.90 -18.43 21.38
N LYS A 3 -9.21 -18.34 21.19
CA LYS A 3 -9.85 -17.49 20.17
C LYS A 3 -9.48 -16.01 20.38
N ALA A 4 -9.39 -15.29 19.26
CA ALA A 4 -9.67 -13.86 19.09
C ALA A 4 -8.67 -12.84 19.66
N LYS A 5 -8.13 -12.01 18.75
CA LYS A 5 -8.41 -10.56 18.73
C LYS A 5 -8.52 -10.04 17.29
N LYS A 6 -9.75 -9.72 16.89
CA LYS A 6 -10.06 -8.72 15.88
C LYS A 6 -9.32 -7.43 16.22
N SER A 7 -8.62 -6.81 15.27
CA SER A 7 -8.43 -5.36 15.19
C SER A 7 -7.70 -4.98 13.90
N THR A 8 -8.48 -4.80 12.84
CA THR A 8 -8.45 -3.58 12.01
C THR A 8 -7.12 -2.81 12.01
N LYS A 9 -6.09 -3.34 11.36
CA LYS A 9 -4.86 -2.58 11.06
C LYS A 9 -4.78 -2.21 9.58
N LYS A 10 -5.83 -1.53 9.08
CA LYS A 10 -5.65 -0.50 8.03
C LYS A 10 -4.90 0.72 8.61
N LYS A 11 -3.80 0.50 9.32
CA LYS A 11 -3.05 1.55 10.05
C LYS A 11 -1.57 1.56 9.69
N ASP A 12 -1.19 0.87 8.63
CA ASP A 12 0.17 0.93 8.11
C ASP A 12 0.15 0.64 6.60
N ASP A 13 -0.77 1.27 5.86
CA ASP A 13 -0.47 1.51 4.45
C ASP A 13 0.59 2.63 4.50
N PRO A 14 1.89 2.36 4.25
CA PRO A 14 2.91 3.41 4.27
C PRO A 14 2.78 4.36 3.07
N CYS A 15 1.71 4.21 2.31
CA CYS A 15 1.39 4.92 1.10
C CYS A 15 0.19 5.83 1.33
N TRP A 16 0.24 7.02 0.74
CA TRP A 16 -0.85 7.98 0.81
C TRP A 16 -2.18 7.38 0.33
N LYS A 17 -3.30 7.95 0.79
CA LYS A 17 -4.64 7.54 0.34
C LYS A 17 -4.72 7.66 -1.18
N GLY A 18 -5.08 6.56 -1.85
CA GLY A 18 -5.05 6.48 -3.32
C GLY A 18 -3.76 5.94 -3.91
N TYR A 19 -2.78 5.58 -3.08
CA TYR A 19 -1.58 4.84 -3.47
C TYR A 19 -1.58 3.43 -2.85
N ASN A 20 -0.99 2.47 -3.55
CA ASN A 20 -0.77 1.09 -3.12
C ASN A 20 0.73 0.87 -2.98
N GLN A 21 1.14 0.15 -1.94
CA GLN A 21 2.52 -0.30 -1.82
C GLN A 21 2.80 -1.45 -2.80
N LEU A 22 3.76 -1.27 -3.69
CA LEU A 22 4.34 -2.30 -4.55
C LEU A 22 5.77 -2.60 -4.09
N GLY A 23 5.89 -3.29 -2.96
CA GLY A 23 7.18 -3.66 -2.38
C GLY A 23 7.94 -2.46 -1.79
N THR A 24 9.27 -2.49 -1.91
CA THR A 24 10.20 -1.47 -1.38
C THR A 24 11.17 -1.03 -2.47
N LYS A 25 11.57 0.24 -2.45
CA LYS A 25 12.53 0.85 -3.37
C LYS A 25 13.63 1.56 -2.59
N THR A 26 14.84 1.64 -3.14
CA THR A 26 15.93 2.42 -2.54
C THR A 26 15.84 3.88 -3.01
N LYS A 27 15.75 4.83 -2.07
CA LYS A 27 15.80 6.28 -2.35
C LYS A 27 16.88 6.90 -1.46
N GLY A 28 17.91 7.49 -2.08
CA GLY A 28 19.04 8.09 -1.35
C GLY A 28 19.78 7.12 -0.43
N GLY A 29 19.94 5.86 -0.84
CA GLY A 29 20.61 4.83 -0.03
C GLY A 29 19.76 4.20 1.08
N LYS A 30 18.51 4.64 1.28
CA LYS A 30 17.57 4.06 2.26
C LYS A 30 16.46 3.27 1.57
N LYS A 31 16.08 2.12 2.14
CA LYS A 31 14.91 1.34 1.67
C LYS A 31 13.62 2.02 2.14
N VAL A 32 12.80 2.45 1.19
CA VAL A 32 11.50 3.09 1.41
C VAL A 32 10.39 2.26 0.74
N PRO A 33 9.15 2.27 1.23
CA PRO A 33 8.04 1.61 0.57
C PRO A 33 7.77 2.24 -0.80
N ASN A 34 7.56 1.40 -1.82
CA ASN A 34 7.31 1.86 -3.18
C ASN A 34 5.81 2.09 -3.38
N CYS A 35 5.36 3.33 -3.26
CA CYS A 35 3.95 3.69 -3.36
C CYS A 35 3.56 4.09 -4.78
N VAL A 36 2.60 3.41 -5.39
CA VAL A 36 2.10 3.70 -6.75
C VAL A 36 0.62 4.11 -6.75
N PRO A 37 0.19 5.02 -7.63
CA PRO A 37 -1.20 5.48 -7.65
C PRO A 37 -2.15 4.36 -8.08
N LYS A 38 -3.14 4.07 -7.24
CA LYS A 38 -4.25 3.13 -7.48
C LYS A 38 -5.02 3.46 -8.76
N GLY A 39 -5.05 4.74 -9.16
CA GLY A 39 -5.79 5.25 -10.32
C GLY A 39 -5.23 4.83 -11.68
N LYS A 40 -3.91 4.58 -11.81
CA LYS A 40 -3.34 4.17 -13.11
C LYS A 40 -3.81 2.77 -13.55
N ALA A 41 -4.17 1.90 -12.61
CA ALA A 41 -4.74 0.58 -12.92
C ALA A 41 -6.21 0.64 -13.36
N LYS A 42 -6.94 1.73 -13.05
CA LYS A 42 -8.38 1.88 -13.35
C LYS A 42 -8.65 2.54 -14.70
N ALA A 43 -7.69 3.23 -15.30
CA ALA A 43 -7.85 3.90 -16.60
C ALA A 43 -8.02 2.94 -17.81
N LYS A 44 -7.89 1.62 -17.60
CA LYS A 44 -8.06 0.59 -18.65
C LYS A 44 -9.38 -0.20 -18.55
N LYS A 45 -10.30 0.16 -17.63
CA LYS A 45 -11.57 -0.59 -17.42
C LYS A 45 -12.84 0.25 -17.59
N SER A 46 -12.77 1.33 -18.38
CA SER A 46 -13.96 2.02 -18.85
C SER A 46 -13.62 2.79 -20.13
N LYS A 47 -13.47 2.05 -21.22
CA LYS A 47 -13.87 2.50 -22.55
C LYS A 47 -14.18 1.26 -23.37
#